data_AF-A0A7C5DHQ3-F1
#
_entry.id   AF-A0A7C5DHQ3-F1
#
_cell.length_a   1.000
_cell.length_b   1.000
_cell.length_c   1.000
_cell.angle_alpha   90.00
_cell.angle_beta   90.00
_cell.angle_gamma   90.00
#
_symmetry.space_group_name_H-M   'P 1'
#
loop_
_entity.id
_entity.type
_entity.pdbx_description
1 polymer ?
#
loop_
_entity_poly.entity_id
_entity_poly.type
_entity_poly.pdbx_seq_one_letter_code
_entity_poly.pdbx_strand_id
1 'polypeptide(L)' 'MAKVRSFSAKLAHEISTVGKVICPKCNTEIKKIKLIRSKKSKANTWSPKYEFVDICKCNEKDIMAGKV' A
#
# COMPACT_ATOMS: atom_id res chain seq x y z
N MET A 1 20.29 -0.13 -26.08
CA MET A 1 19.53 -1.16 -25.34
C MET A 1 18.52 -1.78 -26.30
N ALA A 2 18.66 -3.06 -26.65
CA ALA A 2 17.72 -3.73 -27.55
C ALA A 2 16.34 -3.81 -26.89
N LYS A 3 15.32 -3.24 -27.53
CA LYS A 3 13.94 -3.23 -27.02
C LYS A 3 13.42 -4.67 -27.08
N VAL A 4 13.43 -5.38 -25.95
CA VAL A 4 12.92 -6.75 -25.85
C VAL A 4 11.43 -6.74 -26.17
N ARG A 5 11.03 -7.34 -27.30
CA ARG A 5 9.64 -7.39 -27.78
C ARG A 5 8.99 -8.76 -27.49
N SER A 6 9.20 -9.32 -26.30
CA SER A 6 8.54 -10.58 -25.92
C SER A 6 7.10 -10.33 -25.46
N PHE A 7 6.23 -11.35 -25.58
CA PHE A 7 4.88 -11.32 -25.02
C PHE A 7 4.90 -11.08 -23.51
N SER A 8 5.83 -11.74 -22.80
CA SER A 8 6.06 -11.53 -21.37
C SER A 8 6.41 -10.08 -21.03
N ALA A 9 7.19 -9.39 -21.85
CA ALA A 9 7.54 -7.98 -21.63
C ALA A 9 6.34 -7.04 -21.84
N LYS A 10 5.47 -7.33 -22.82
CA LYS A 10 4.23 -6.56 -23.04
C LYS A 10 3.23 -6.75 -21.88
N LEU A 11 3.05 -8.00 -21.45
CA LEU A 11 2.13 -8.35 -20.37
C LEU A 11 2.61 -7.77 -19.02
N ALA A 12 3.90 -7.81 -18.74
CA ALA A 12 4.48 -7.15 -17.56
C ALA A 12 4.29 -5.63 -17.60
N HIS A 13 4.44 -5.00 -18.76
CA HIS A 13 4.20 -3.56 -18.90
C HIS A 13 2.73 -3.22 -18.65
N GLU A 14 1.78 -3.96 -19.23
CA GLU A 14 0.34 -3.74 -19.04
C GLU A 14 -0.07 -3.92 -17.57
N ILE A 15 0.35 -5.00 -16.91
CA ILE A 15 0.11 -5.24 -15.48
C ILE A 15 0.72 -4.12 -14.62
N SER A 16 1.87 -3.59 -15.03
CA SER A 16 2.52 -2.49 -14.31
C SER A 16 1.87 -1.12 -14.54
N THR A 17 0.92 -0.99 -15.48
CA THR A 17 0.25 0.29 -15.79
C THR A 17 -1.22 0.30 -15.42
N VAL A 18 -1.90 -0.85 -15.43
CA VAL A 18 -3.34 -0.95 -15.19
C VAL A 18 -3.61 -1.12 -13.69
N GLY A 19 -4.30 -0.14 -13.09
CA GLY A 19 -4.79 -0.22 -11.70
C GLY A 19 -3.89 0.41 -10.63
N LYS A 20 -2.79 1.07 -11.01
CA LYS A 20 -1.98 1.83 -10.06
C LYS A 20 -2.66 3.15 -9.72
N VAL A 21 -3.20 3.24 -8.51
CA VAL A 21 -3.70 4.50 -7.97
C VAL A 21 -2.48 5.33 -7.59
N ILE A 22 -2.28 6.44 -8.30
CA ILE A 22 -1.15 7.35 -8.06
C ILE A 22 -1.60 8.41 -7.06
N CYS A 23 -0.78 8.66 -6.03
CA CYS A 23 -1.08 9.71 -5.08
C CYS A 23 -0.92 11.10 -5.74
N PRO A 24 -1.94 11.99 -5.70
CA PRO A 24 -1.89 13.31 -6.36
C PRO A 24 -0.86 14.27 -5.76
N LYS A 25 -0.28 13.96 -4.59
CA LYS A 25 0.70 14.83 -3.91
C LYS A 25 2.15 14.46 -4.17
N CYS A 26 2.49 13.17 -4.08
CA CYS A 26 3.86 12.69 -4.25
C CYS A 26 4.11 11.97 -5.57
N ASN A 27 3.07 11.83 -6.41
CA ASN A 27 3.12 11.16 -7.71
C ASN A 27 3.72 9.74 -7.66
N THR A 28 3.60 9.08 -6.50
CA THR A 28 4.05 7.70 -6.29
C THR A 28 2.87 6.75 -6.22
N GLU A 29 3.15 5.48 -6.54
CA GLU A 29 2.20 4.38 -6.41
C GLU A 29 1.70 4.26 -4.97
N ILE A 30 0.38 4.27 -4.80
CA ILE A 30 -0.28 3.95 -3.53
C ILE A 30 -0.26 2.43 -3.37
N LYS A 31 0.31 1.96 -2.27
CA LYS A 31 0.28 0.55 -1.89
C LYS A 31 -0.79 0.34 -0.83
N LYS A 32 -1.51 -0.78 -0.88
CA LYS A 32 -2.44 -1.15 0.19
C LYS A 32 -1.72 -2.05 1.19
N ILE A 33 -1.71 -1.68 2.46
CA ILE A 33 -1.10 -2.46 3.54
C ILE A 33 -2.14 -2.90 4.57
N LYS A 34 -1.91 -4.09 5.15
CA LYS A 34 -2.71 -4.59 6.27
C LYS A 34 -2.05 -4.14 7.58
N LEU A 35 -2.71 -3.24 8.28
CA LEU A 35 -2.32 -2.73 9.58
C LEU A 35 -2.94 -3.60 10.68
N ILE A 36 -2.11 -4.13 11.58
CA ILE A 36 -2.57 -4.96 12.71
C ILE A 36 -2.25 -4.18 13.98
N ARG A 37 -3.27 -3.80 14.74
CA ARG A 37 -3.14 -3.01 15.96
C ARG A 37 -3.74 -3.72 17.15
N SER A 38 -3.22 -3.47 18.35
CA SER A 38 -3.83 -3.97 19.58
C SER A 38 -4.97 -3.03 20.00
N LYS A 39 -6.19 -3.56 20.12
CA LYS A 39 -7.34 -2.88 20.69
C LYS A 39 -7.57 -3.39 22.10
N LYS A 40 -7.59 -2.49 23.08
CA LYS A 40 -8.01 -2.84 24.44
C LYS A 40 -9.54 -2.96 24.46
N SER A 41 -10.04 -4.14 24.80
CA SER A 41 -11.47 -4.39 24.92
C SER A 41 -12.00 -3.79 26.23
N LYS A 42 -13.32 -3.54 26.30
CA LYS A 42 -13.98 -3.10 27.55
C LYS A 42 -13.84 -4.13 28.68
N ALA A 43 -13.54 -5.38 28.35
CA ALA A 43 -13.34 -6.48 29.30
C ALA A 43 -11.86 -6.64 29.73
N ASN A 44 -11.02 -5.61 29.56
CA ASN A 44 -9.59 -5.62 29.90
C ASN A 44 -8.76 -6.67 29.12
N THR A 45 -9.31 -7.29 28.09
CA THR A 45 -8.61 -8.20 27.18
C THR A 45 -8.06 -7.45 25.96
N TRP A 46 -6.97 -7.94 25.39
CA TRP A 46 -6.38 -7.39 24.17
C TRP A 46 -6.87 -8.17 22.95
N SER A 47 -7.33 -7.49 21.91
CA SER A 47 -7.68 -8.11 20.64
C SER A 47 -7.01 -7.42 19.45
N PRO A 48 -6.58 -8.16 18.42
CA PRO A 48 -6.04 -7.55 17.21
C PRO A 48 -7.15 -6.89 16.39
N LYS A 49 -6.95 -5.63 16.02
CA LYS A 49 -7.75 -4.87 15.05
C LYS A 49 -7.04 -4.94 13.71
N TYR A 50 -7.75 -5.44 12.69
CA TYR A 50 -7.26 -5.51 11.32
C TYR A 50 -7.82 -4.35 10.52
N GLU A 51 -6.94 -3.52 9.96
CA GLU A 51 -7.31 -2.39 9.12
C GLU A 51 -6.53 -2.46 7.81
N PHE A 52 -7.15 -2.06 6.70
CA PHE A 52 -6.45 -1.89 5.44
C PHE A 52 -6.28 -0.39 5.21
N VAL A 53 -5.03 0.03 5.05
CA VAL A 53 -4.69 1.45 4.87
C VAL A 53 -3.87 1.59 3.59
N ASP A 54 -4.18 2.63 2.83
CA ASP A 54 -3.47 3.00 1.62
C ASP A 54 -2.26 3.88 1.99
N ILE A 55 -1.05 3.43 1.63
CA ILE A 55 0.24 4.08 1.96
C ILE A 55 0.90 4.67 0.71
N CYS A 56 1.40 5.89 0.84
CA CYS A 56 2.24 6.61 -0.11
C CYS A 56 3.38 7.31 0.65
N LYS A 57 4.34 7.90 -0.06
CA LYS A 57 5.49 8.59 0.58
C LYS A 57 5.09 9.74 1.52
N CYS A 58 3.90 10.32 1.34
CA CYS A 58 3.42 11.39 2.22
C CYS A 58 2.97 10.89 3.59
N ASN A 59 2.30 9.73 3.66
CA ASN A 59 1.68 9.24 4.89
C ASN A 59 2.45 8.09 5.54
N GLU A 60 3.51 7.58 4.88
CA GLU A 60 4.31 6.47 5.37
C GLU A 60 4.90 6.72 6.77
N LYS A 61 5.40 7.94 7.02
CA LYS A 61 5.95 8.31 8.34
C LYS A 61 4.86 8.36 9.42
N ASP A 62 3.67 8.84 9.08
CA ASP A 62 2.57 8.96 10.04
C ASP A 62 1.94 7.60 10.39
N ILE A 63 1.83 6.72 9.38
CA ILE A 63 1.34 5.35 9.58
C ILE A 63 2.32 4.54 10.43
N MET A 64 3.63 4.65 10.19
CA MET A 64 4.65 4.01 11.02
C MET A 64 4.71 4.57 12.45
N ALA A 65 4.45 5.87 12.63
CA ALA A 65 4.37 6.50 13.94
C ALA A 65 3.08 6.15 14.71
N GLY A 66 2.19 5.34 14.14
CA GLY A 66 0.94 4.94 14.79
C GLY A 66 -0.12 6.04 14.86
N LYS A 67 0.06 7.16 14.15
CA LYS A 67 -0.89 8.30 14.10
C LYS A 67 -2.03 8.06 13.10
N VAL A 68 -2.72 6.93 13.22
CA VAL A 68 -3.89 6.58 12.39
C VAL A 68 -5.09 6.34 13.29
#